data_AF-A0A5M6IWX7-F1
#
_entry.id   AF-A0A5M6IWX7-F1
#
_cell.length_a   1.000
_cell.length_b   1.000
_cell.length_c   1.000
_cell.angle_alpha   90.00
_cell.angle_beta   90.00
_cell.angle_gamma   90.00
#
_symmetry.space_group_name_H-M   'P 1'
#
loop_
_entity.id
_entity.type
_entity.pdbx_description
1 polymer ?
#
loop_
_entity_poly.entity_id
_entity_poly.type
_entity_poly.pdbx_seq_one_letter_code
_entity_poly.pdbx_strand_id
1 'polypeptide(L)'
;MADLVDVEMALAAMITEAVYPNGMDAPSVTGKDIYIGRGWPVSQEVNPGLREDKAEVTVYPLPDMASLTTRFERVWKPVARQAPPLHAVVEGSTASLLGSSTPGLLVGARARGAAYVVKAAAGDTPASLAASLAALAPGATATGATIAFQSSDDLAVRVGMPQVATLERRRQRQAFQLSVWAPSPEARDAIGRAIDGHLDDQDFLPLPGGTSGRLLYGGTSADDRAMKASLWIRHFRLTVDYPSVQTKSFQQALFPEVAVNSAPPLIP
;
A
#
# COMPACT_ATOMS: atom_id res chain seq x y z
N MET A 1 8.93 0.34 -1.44
CA MET A 1 8.84 -0.94 -2.17
C MET A 1 9.33 -1.97 -1.20
N ALA A 2 8.51 -2.97 -0.86
CA ALA A 2 8.87 -3.93 0.17
C ALA A 2 10.24 -4.58 -0.08
N ASP A 3 11.14 -4.40 0.86
CA ASP A 3 12.44 -5.07 0.95
C ASP A 3 12.52 -5.99 2.18
N LEU A 4 13.71 -6.50 2.47
CA LEU A 4 13.93 -7.38 3.63
C LEU A 4 13.59 -6.69 4.95
N VAL A 5 13.97 -5.40 5.08
CA VAL A 5 13.76 -4.60 6.30
C VAL A 5 12.27 -4.38 6.53
N ASP A 6 11.52 -4.09 5.48
CA ASP A 6 10.07 -3.93 5.53
C ASP A 6 9.37 -5.20 6.02
N VAL A 7 9.81 -6.38 5.57
CA VAL A 7 9.26 -7.67 6.01
C VAL A 7 9.59 -7.95 7.48
N GLU A 8 10.82 -7.68 7.92
CA GLU A 8 11.20 -7.84 9.33
C GLU A 8 10.39 -6.93 10.25
N MET A 9 10.18 -5.66 9.86
CA MET A 9 9.35 -4.74 10.63
C MET A 9 7.89 -5.19 10.68
N ALA A 10 7.35 -5.70 9.57
CA ALA A 10 5.98 -6.20 9.54
C ALA A 10 5.82 -7.46 10.41
N LEU A 11 6.79 -8.39 10.39
CA LEU A 11 6.81 -9.55 11.28
C LEU A 11 6.93 -9.15 12.75
N ALA A 12 7.79 -8.18 13.07
CA ALA A 12 7.92 -7.67 14.43
C ALA A 12 6.62 -7.03 14.93
N ALA A 13 5.94 -6.22 14.10
CA ALA A 13 4.66 -5.62 14.44
C ALA A 13 3.56 -6.67 14.68
N MET A 14 3.48 -7.69 13.81
CA MET A 14 2.57 -8.82 14.00
C MET A 14 2.83 -9.55 15.33
N ILE A 15 4.09 -9.78 15.69
CA ILE A 15 4.44 -10.41 16.96
C ILE A 15 4.05 -9.51 18.14
N THR A 16 4.21 -8.18 18.02
CA THR A 16 3.75 -7.23 19.03
C THR A 16 2.25 -7.38 19.27
N GLU A 17 1.44 -7.45 18.21
CA GLU A 17 -0.01 -7.67 18.34
C GLU A 17 -0.34 -9.01 19.00
N ALA A 18 0.42 -10.07 18.71
CA ALA A 18 0.23 -11.37 19.32
C ALA A 18 0.52 -11.39 20.83
N VAL A 19 1.60 -10.73 21.27
CA VAL A 19 2.04 -10.76 22.67
C VAL A 19 1.47 -9.62 23.53
N TYR A 20 0.97 -8.56 22.88
CA TYR A 20 0.24 -7.43 23.47
C TYR A 20 -1.14 -7.24 22.79
N PRO A 21 -2.10 -8.15 23.01
CA PRO A 21 -3.39 -8.14 22.30
C PRO A 21 -4.24 -6.91 22.58
N ASN A 22 -4.00 -6.23 23.71
CA ASN A 22 -4.71 -5.01 24.11
C ASN A 22 -3.84 -3.74 23.93
N GLY A 23 -2.77 -3.82 23.14
CA GLY A 23 -1.78 -2.75 22.96
C GLY A 23 -0.64 -2.78 23.98
N MET A 24 0.45 -2.07 23.66
CA MET A 24 1.69 -2.09 24.47
C MET A 24 1.56 -1.42 25.84
N ASP A 25 0.54 -0.57 26.03
CA ASP A 25 0.24 0.06 27.32
C ASP A 25 -0.52 -0.88 28.28
N ALA A 26 -0.97 -2.04 27.80
CA ALA A 26 -1.62 -3.06 28.58
C ALA A 26 -0.64 -4.20 28.95
N PRO A 27 -0.95 -5.01 29.98
CA PRO A 27 -0.13 -6.18 30.30
C PRO A 27 0.00 -7.12 29.11
N SER A 28 1.20 -7.67 28.92
CA SER A 28 1.45 -8.71 27.92
C SER A 28 0.73 -10.01 28.29
N VAL A 29 0.75 -10.98 27.38
CA VAL A 29 0.22 -12.34 27.61
C VAL A 29 0.84 -13.07 28.82
N THR A 30 2.00 -12.64 29.30
CA THR A 30 2.65 -13.17 30.51
C THR A 30 2.58 -12.22 31.71
N GLY A 31 2.09 -10.99 31.51
CA GLY A 31 2.17 -9.91 32.50
C GLY A 31 3.58 -9.36 32.71
N LYS A 32 4.55 -9.79 31.90
CA LYS A 32 5.95 -9.34 31.94
C LYS A 32 6.28 -8.45 30.75
N ASP A 33 7.31 -7.63 30.85
CA ASP A 33 7.79 -6.87 29.70
C ASP A 33 8.42 -7.81 28.67
N ILE A 34 8.03 -7.66 27.42
CA ILE A 34 8.52 -8.45 26.29
C ILE A 34 9.17 -7.49 25.29
N TYR A 35 10.49 -7.57 25.18
CA TYR A 35 11.23 -6.83 24.14
C TYR A 35 11.08 -7.53 22.79
N ILE A 36 10.85 -6.78 21.72
CA ILE A 36 10.74 -7.31 20.36
C ILE A 36 11.80 -6.64 19.50
N GLY A 37 12.78 -7.43 19.06
CA GLY A 37 13.96 -6.98 18.36
C GLY A 37 14.09 -7.58 16.96
N ARG A 38 14.88 -6.90 16.12
CA ARG A 38 15.30 -7.40 14.81
C ARG A 38 16.76 -7.83 14.87
N GLY A 39 17.09 -8.89 14.14
CA GLY A 39 18.43 -9.45 14.08
C GLY A 39 18.64 -10.59 15.08
N TRP A 40 19.88 -11.10 15.11
CA TRP A 40 20.28 -12.09 16.10
C TRP A 40 20.68 -11.37 17.38
N PRO A 41 20.17 -11.77 18.55
CA PRO A 41 20.49 -11.07 19.78
C PRO A 41 21.96 -11.26 20.16
N VAL A 42 22.59 -10.22 20.68
CA VAL A 42 23.92 -10.33 21.27
C VAL A 42 23.78 -10.74 22.73
N SER A 43 24.64 -11.65 23.23
CA SER A 43 24.54 -12.15 24.61
C SER A 43 24.60 -11.05 25.70
N GLN A 44 25.07 -9.85 25.38
CA GLN A 44 25.08 -8.71 26.29
C GLN A 44 23.72 -7.99 26.41
N GLU A 45 22.78 -8.21 25.48
CA GLU A 45 21.46 -7.59 25.45
C GLU A 45 20.39 -8.51 26.07
N VAL A 46 20.50 -9.82 25.83
CA VAL A 46 19.57 -10.85 26.35
C VAL A 46 19.75 -11.08 27.85
N ASN A 47 21.00 -11.11 28.32
CA ASN A 47 21.31 -11.50 29.71
C ASN A 47 20.84 -10.49 30.77
N PRO A 48 20.90 -9.16 30.56
CA PRO A 48 20.32 -8.19 31.49
C PRO A 48 18.79 -8.29 31.57
N GLY A 49 18.09 -8.40 30.43
CA GLY A 49 16.63 -8.51 30.38
C GLY A 49 16.12 -9.77 31.08
N LEU A 50 16.73 -10.93 30.82
CA LEU A 50 16.37 -12.18 31.49
C LEU A 50 16.62 -12.14 33.01
N ARG A 51 17.63 -11.39 33.47
CA ARG A 51 17.91 -11.18 34.90
C ARG A 51 16.90 -10.25 35.58
N GLU A 52 16.23 -9.40 34.81
CA GLU A 52 15.11 -8.55 35.25
C GLU A 52 13.75 -9.24 35.06
N ASP A 53 13.72 -10.56 34.80
CA ASP A 53 12.52 -11.35 34.55
C ASP A 53 11.73 -10.90 33.30
N LYS A 54 12.42 -10.31 32.32
CA LYS A 54 11.85 -9.91 31.03
C LYS A 54 12.05 -11.01 29.99
N ALA A 55 11.14 -11.08 29.03
CA ALA A 55 11.29 -11.94 27.86
C ALA A 55 11.70 -11.12 26.64
N GLU A 56 12.29 -11.79 25.65
CA GLU A 56 12.71 -11.18 24.40
C GLU A 56 12.27 -12.04 23.21
N VAL A 57 11.78 -11.41 22.15
CA VAL A 57 11.45 -12.06 20.89
C VAL A 57 12.26 -11.41 19.78
N THR A 58 12.96 -12.22 19.01
CA THR A 58 13.84 -11.76 17.93
C THR A 58 13.38 -12.27 16.59
N VAL A 59 13.39 -11.39 15.59
CA VAL A 59 13.12 -11.71 14.18
C VAL A 59 14.43 -11.72 13.42
N TYR A 60 14.86 -12.89 12.97
CA TYR A 60 16.13 -13.04 12.25
C TYR A 60 15.93 -13.60 10.84
N PRO A 61 16.40 -12.92 9.78
CA PRO A 61 16.41 -13.50 8.44
C PRO A 61 17.48 -14.60 8.38
N LEU A 62 17.10 -15.81 7.99
CA LEU A 62 18.08 -16.89 7.85
C LEU A 62 19.00 -16.58 6.65
N PRO A 63 20.33 -16.67 6.83
CA PRO A 63 21.28 -16.42 5.75
C PRO A 63 21.10 -17.43 4.62
N ASP A 64 21.38 -17.00 3.40
CA ASP A 64 21.36 -17.81 2.18
C ASP A 64 20.02 -18.51 1.85
N MET A 65 18.92 -18.10 2.50
CA MET A 65 17.56 -18.60 2.23
C MET A 65 16.76 -17.72 1.26
N ALA A 66 17.36 -16.62 0.77
CA ALA A 66 16.75 -15.75 -0.21
C ALA A 66 16.69 -16.42 -1.58
N SER A 67 15.50 -16.55 -2.15
CA SER A 67 15.32 -17.07 -3.51
C SER A 67 14.33 -16.24 -4.31
N LEU A 68 14.57 -16.12 -5.61
CA LEU A 68 13.64 -15.47 -6.53
C LEU A 68 12.57 -16.49 -6.94
N THR A 69 11.30 -16.14 -6.71
CA THR A 69 10.15 -16.97 -7.07
C THR A 69 9.33 -16.36 -8.22
N THR A 70 9.83 -15.28 -8.83
CA THR A 70 9.18 -14.62 -9.97
C THR A 70 8.97 -15.62 -11.12
N ARG A 71 7.70 -15.94 -11.41
CA ARG A 71 7.31 -16.85 -12.51
C ARG A 71 6.43 -16.18 -13.56
N PHE A 72 6.08 -14.91 -13.35
CA PHE A 72 5.04 -14.23 -14.13
C PHE A 72 5.61 -13.19 -15.08
N GLU A 73 4.84 -12.94 -16.13
CA GLU A 73 5.08 -11.85 -17.06
C GLU A 73 4.96 -10.50 -16.34
N ARG A 74 5.84 -9.57 -16.69
CA ARG A 74 5.88 -8.21 -16.16
C ARG A 74 4.79 -7.36 -16.82
N VAL A 75 3.58 -7.42 -16.27
CA VAL A 75 2.43 -6.65 -16.75
C VAL A 75 1.99 -5.63 -15.70
N TRP A 76 1.74 -4.40 -16.14
CA TRP A 76 1.14 -3.36 -15.31
C TRP A 76 -0.32 -3.71 -14.99
N LYS A 77 -0.65 -3.76 -13.70
CA LYS A 77 -2.02 -3.99 -13.23
C LYS A 77 -2.55 -2.71 -12.58
N PRO A 78 -3.76 -2.24 -12.94
CA PRO A 78 -4.35 -1.10 -12.27
C PRO A 78 -4.58 -1.44 -10.79
N VAL A 79 -4.26 -0.49 -9.92
CA VAL A 79 -4.75 -0.52 -8.52
C VAL A 79 -6.24 -0.19 -8.54
N ALA A 80 -6.98 -0.58 -7.49
CA ALA A 80 -8.40 -0.28 -7.34
C ALA A 80 -8.70 1.18 -7.75
N ARG A 81 -9.63 1.34 -8.70
CA ARG A 81 -9.91 2.64 -9.33
C ARG A 81 -10.45 3.59 -8.27
N GLN A 82 -9.84 4.76 -8.17
CA GLN A 82 -10.35 5.84 -7.33
C GLN A 82 -11.28 6.74 -8.14
N ALA A 83 -12.46 7.02 -7.59
CA ALA A 83 -13.40 7.98 -8.15
C ALA A 83 -12.88 9.40 -7.90
N PRO A 84 -12.90 10.29 -8.91
CA PRO A 84 -12.55 11.70 -8.71
C PRO A 84 -13.46 12.35 -7.66
N PRO A 85 -12.91 13.18 -6.74
CA PRO A 85 -13.70 13.93 -5.77
C PRO A 85 -14.53 15.06 -6.41
N LEU A 86 -14.15 15.46 -7.63
CA LEU A 86 -14.89 16.40 -8.48
C LEU A 86 -15.71 15.62 -9.50
N HIS A 87 -16.97 15.98 -9.68
CA HIS A 87 -17.85 15.43 -10.72
C HIS A 87 -18.54 16.55 -11.50
N ALA A 88 -18.94 16.25 -12.73
CA ALA A 88 -19.65 17.18 -13.59
C ALA A 88 -21.06 16.68 -13.85
N VAL A 89 -22.03 17.58 -13.77
CA VAL A 89 -23.43 17.33 -14.14
C VAL A 89 -23.73 18.18 -15.36
N VAL A 90 -24.26 17.58 -16.42
CA VAL A 90 -24.60 18.28 -17.67
C VAL A 90 -26.12 18.34 -17.79
N GLU A 91 -26.65 19.55 -17.97
CA GLU A 91 -28.08 19.83 -18.13
C GLU A 91 -28.27 20.70 -19.38
N GLY A 92 -28.72 20.08 -20.48
CA GLY A 92 -28.86 20.78 -21.77
C GLY A 92 -27.52 21.32 -22.26
N SER A 93 -27.39 22.65 -22.32
CA SER A 93 -26.16 23.33 -22.75
C SER A 93 -25.30 23.84 -21.59
N THR A 94 -25.63 23.48 -20.34
CA THR A 94 -24.84 23.87 -19.17
C THR A 94 -24.19 22.66 -18.51
N ALA A 95 -23.02 22.88 -17.91
CA ALA A 95 -22.31 21.88 -17.13
C ALA A 95 -21.90 22.48 -15.78
N SER A 96 -22.28 21.84 -14.69
CA SER A 96 -21.97 22.25 -13.33
C SER A 96 -20.92 21.33 -12.71
N LEU A 97 -19.84 21.92 -12.20
CA LEU A 97 -18.78 21.21 -11.49
C LEU A 97 -19.09 21.19 -9.99
N LEU A 98 -19.14 20.00 -9.40
CA LEU A 98 -19.52 19.75 -8.02
C LEU A 98 -18.42 18.96 -7.29
N GLY A 99 -18.26 19.21 -5.99
CA GLY A 99 -17.26 18.55 -5.14
C GLY A 99 -15.99 19.39 -4.96
N SER A 100 -14.86 18.72 -4.75
CA SER A 100 -13.58 19.37 -4.47
C SER A 100 -12.53 19.08 -5.53
N SER A 101 -11.72 20.09 -5.84
CA SER A 101 -10.59 19.95 -6.75
C SER A 101 -9.35 19.48 -5.98
N THR A 102 -8.59 18.57 -6.59
CA THR A 102 -7.26 18.15 -6.12
C THR A 102 -6.22 18.33 -7.23
N PRO A 103 -4.95 18.63 -6.89
CA PRO A 103 -3.92 18.84 -7.90
C PRO A 103 -3.76 17.62 -8.81
N GLY A 104 -3.69 17.86 -10.13
CA GLY A 104 -3.52 16.83 -11.13
C GLY A 104 -4.81 16.23 -11.69
N LEU A 105 -5.99 16.60 -11.16
CA LEU A 105 -7.26 16.31 -11.82
C LEU A 105 -7.30 16.91 -13.23
N LEU A 106 -8.01 16.25 -14.13
CA LEU A 106 -8.30 16.73 -15.47
C LEU A 106 -9.81 16.96 -15.58
N VAL A 107 -10.20 18.16 -15.98
CA VAL A 107 -11.58 18.47 -16.35
C VAL A 107 -11.59 18.74 -17.83
N GLY A 108 -12.41 18.01 -18.56
CA GLY A 108 -12.54 18.19 -19.99
C GLY A 108 -13.98 18.36 -20.42
N ALA A 109 -14.20 19.22 -21.39
CA ALA A 109 -15.47 19.38 -22.09
C ALA A 109 -15.26 19.13 -23.58
N ARG A 110 -16.12 18.30 -24.17
CA ARG A 110 -16.27 18.20 -25.61
C ARG A 110 -17.49 19.01 -26.00
N ALA A 111 -17.33 19.92 -26.96
CA ALA A 111 -18.40 20.72 -27.52
C ALA A 111 -18.08 21.01 -29.00
N ARG A 112 -19.08 20.92 -29.88
CA ARG A 112 -18.95 21.17 -31.33
C ARG A 112 -17.82 20.36 -32.00
N GLY A 113 -17.64 19.10 -31.57
CA GLY A 113 -16.63 18.20 -32.12
C GLY A 113 -15.18 18.50 -31.71
N ALA A 114 -14.96 19.45 -30.79
CA ALA A 114 -13.65 19.74 -30.22
C ALA A 114 -13.62 19.45 -28.72
N ALA A 115 -12.53 18.84 -28.24
CA ALA A 115 -12.28 18.59 -26.83
C ALA A 115 -11.34 19.64 -26.23
N TYR A 116 -11.76 20.23 -25.11
CA TYR A 116 -11.00 21.17 -24.31
C TYR A 116 -10.69 20.52 -22.97
N VAL A 117 -9.44 20.59 -22.50
CA VAL A 117 -9.02 19.97 -21.24
C VAL A 117 -8.20 20.95 -20.41
N VAL A 118 -8.56 21.06 -19.13
CA VAL A 118 -7.83 21.83 -18.11
C VAL A 118 -7.31 20.86 -17.05
N LYS A 119 -6.07 21.10 -16.60
CA LYS A 119 -5.46 20.39 -15.49
C LYS A 119 -5.49 21.24 -14.22
N ALA A 120 -6.02 20.69 -13.14
CA ALA A 120 -6.08 21.36 -11.84
C ALA A 120 -4.69 21.52 -11.21
N ALA A 121 -4.40 22.72 -10.73
CA ALA A 121 -3.23 23.09 -9.94
C ALA A 121 -3.56 23.17 -8.44
N ALA A 122 -2.55 23.40 -7.61
CA ALA A 122 -2.74 23.62 -6.18
C ALA A 122 -3.52 24.91 -5.92
N GLY A 123 -4.60 24.82 -5.14
CA GLY A 123 -5.48 25.95 -4.82
C GLY A 123 -6.62 26.19 -5.82
N ASP A 124 -6.70 25.41 -6.91
CA ASP A 124 -7.83 25.51 -7.82
C ASP A 124 -9.15 25.09 -7.15
N THR A 125 -10.22 25.78 -7.53
CA THR A 125 -11.59 25.50 -7.09
C THR A 125 -12.44 25.10 -8.30
N PRO A 126 -13.62 24.49 -8.11
CA PRO A 126 -14.54 24.22 -9.22
C PRO A 126 -14.84 25.48 -10.06
N ALA A 127 -14.89 26.66 -9.43
CA ALA A 127 -15.11 27.92 -10.12
C ALA A 127 -13.90 28.37 -10.97
N SER A 128 -12.67 28.23 -10.47
CA SER A 128 -11.47 28.56 -11.26
C SER A 128 -11.31 27.61 -12.44
N LEU A 129 -11.59 26.31 -12.25
CA LEU A 129 -11.56 25.31 -13.33
C LEU A 129 -12.64 25.56 -14.39
N ALA A 130 -13.85 25.93 -13.98
CA ALA A 130 -14.91 26.32 -14.90
C ALA A 130 -14.50 27.53 -15.75
N ALA A 131 -13.92 28.55 -15.11
CA ALA A 131 -13.42 29.74 -15.80
C ALA A 131 -12.29 29.41 -16.79
N SER A 132 -11.31 28.59 -16.40
CA SER A 132 -10.24 28.15 -17.28
C SER A 132 -10.77 27.33 -18.46
N LEU A 133 -11.76 26.46 -18.24
CA LEU A 133 -12.33 25.65 -19.31
C LEU A 133 -13.14 26.50 -20.29
N ALA A 134 -13.91 27.46 -19.79
CA ALA A 134 -14.63 28.42 -20.63
C ALA A 134 -13.69 29.31 -21.46
N ALA A 135 -12.53 29.69 -20.91
CA ALA A 135 -11.52 30.45 -21.64
C ALA A 135 -10.92 29.68 -22.83
N LEU A 136 -10.87 28.34 -22.75
CA LEU A 136 -10.39 27.48 -23.83
C LEU A 136 -11.47 27.15 -24.86
N ALA A 137 -12.74 27.07 -24.44
CA ALA A 137 -13.86 26.70 -25.30
C ALA A 137 -14.53 27.94 -25.95
N PRO A 138 -14.41 28.15 -27.27
CA PRO A 138 -14.98 29.33 -27.93
C PRO A 138 -16.51 29.41 -27.78
N GLY A 139 -16.98 30.55 -27.28
CA GLY A 139 -18.41 30.80 -27.04
C GLY A 139 -18.96 30.15 -25.77
N ALA A 140 -18.10 29.57 -24.91
CA ALA A 140 -18.49 29.17 -23.57
C ALA A 140 -18.35 30.34 -22.58
N THR A 141 -19.22 30.40 -21.58
CA THR A 141 -19.13 31.34 -20.47
C THR A 141 -19.15 30.57 -19.15
N ALA A 142 -18.40 31.05 -18.15
CA ALA A 142 -18.43 30.48 -16.81
C ALA A 142 -19.08 31.45 -15.82
N THR A 143 -19.90 30.93 -14.92
CA THR A 143 -20.46 31.66 -13.78
C THR A 143 -20.41 30.76 -12.56
N GLY A 144 -19.56 31.11 -11.58
CA GLY A 144 -19.25 30.22 -10.47
C GLY A 144 -18.68 28.90 -10.99
N ALA A 145 -19.20 27.77 -10.50
CA ALA A 145 -18.80 26.43 -10.92
C ALA A 145 -19.56 25.89 -12.16
N THR A 146 -20.39 26.73 -12.80
CA THR A 146 -21.20 26.35 -13.96
C THR A 146 -20.64 26.95 -15.23
N ILE A 147 -20.60 26.14 -16.29
CA ILE A 147 -20.14 26.50 -17.62
C ILE A 147 -21.34 26.41 -18.56
N ALA A 148 -21.65 27.48 -19.28
CA ALA A 148 -22.70 27.51 -20.30
C ALA A 148 -22.06 27.50 -21.68
N PHE A 149 -22.54 26.61 -22.54
CA PHE A 149 -22.17 26.52 -23.96
C PHE A 149 -23.33 27.03 -24.82
N GLN A 150 -23.01 27.60 -25.98
CA GLN A 150 -24.01 28.12 -26.92
C GLN A 150 -24.81 27.03 -27.67
N SER A 151 -24.37 25.77 -27.64
CA SER A 151 -25.09 24.62 -28.23
C SER A 151 -24.82 23.36 -27.39
N SER A 152 -25.82 22.49 -27.31
CA SER A 152 -25.82 21.23 -26.55
C SER A 152 -25.59 19.98 -27.39
N ASP A 153 -25.45 20.12 -28.72
CA ASP A 153 -25.64 19.00 -29.65
C ASP A 153 -24.61 17.85 -29.50
N ASP A 154 -23.48 18.10 -28.83
CA ASP A 154 -22.50 17.08 -28.41
C ASP A 154 -21.79 17.50 -27.11
N LEU A 155 -22.50 18.14 -26.17
CA LEU A 155 -21.89 18.55 -24.93
C LEU A 155 -21.64 17.34 -24.03
N ALA A 156 -20.37 17.01 -23.81
CA ALA A 156 -19.95 15.99 -22.85
C ALA A 156 -18.89 16.57 -21.93
N VAL A 157 -19.12 16.53 -20.62
CA VAL A 157 -18.11 16.92 -19.62
C VAL A 157 -17.67 15.70 -18.84
N ARG A 158 -16.35 15.50 -18.78
CA ARG A 158 -15.72 14.37 -18.09
C ARG A 158 -14.67 14.89 -17.14
N VAL A 159 -14.68 14.35 -15.93
CA VAL A 159 -13.63 14.57 -14.94
C VAL A 159 -12.84 13.29 -14.81
N GLY A 160 -11.52 13.40 -14.89
CA GLY A 160 -10.60 12.29 -14.70
C GLY A 160 -9.58 12.65 -13.64
N MET A 161 -9.03 11.61 -13.01
CA MET A 161 -7.93 11.77 -12.07
C MET A 161 -6.79 10.82 -12.43
N PRO A 162 -5.54 11.16 -12.07
CA PRO A 162 -4.43 10.25 -12.22
C PRO A 162 -4.73 8.94 -11.49
N GLN A 163 -4.61 7.82 -12.18
CA GLN A 163 -4.75 6.49 -11.59
C GLN A 163 -3.36 5.89 -11.39
N VAL A 164 -3.24 4.97 -10.45
CA VAL A 164 -1.98 4.26 -10.18
C VAL A 164 -2.10 2.84 -10.71
N ALA A 165 -1.06 2.38 -11.40
CA ALA A 165 -0.87 0.96 -11.68
C ALA A 165 0.40 0.47 -11.01
N THR A 166 0.43 -0.82 -10.69
CA THR A 166 1.56 -1.52 -10.09
C THR A 166 2.13 -2.54 -11.07
N LEU A 167 3.44 -2.74 -11.02
CA LEU A 167 4.16 -3.76 -11.76
C LEU A 167 4.99 -4.57 -10.77
N GLU A 168 4.75 -5.88 -10.70
CA GLU A 168 5.61 -6.78 -9.94
C GLU A 168 6.96 -6.91 -10.65
N ARG A 169 8.03 -6.37 -10.05
CA ARG A 169 9.38 -6.38 -10.64
C ARG A 169 10.08 -7.71 -10.38
N ARG A 170 9.91 -8.21 -9.16
CA ARG A 170 10.39 -9.49 -8.67
C ARG A 170 9.51 -9.97 -7.54
N ARG A 171 9.51 -11.27 -7.32
CA ARG A 171 9.01 -11.92 -6.12
C ARG A 171 10.14 -12.65 -5.42
N GLN A 172 10.20 -12.48 -4.12
CA GLN A 172 11.27 -13.00 -3.29
C GLN A 172 10.66 -13.88 -2.21
N ARG A 173 11.31 -15.00 -1.95
CA ARG A 173 11.04 -15.85 -0.82
C ARG A 173 12.21 -15.76 0.13
N GLN A 174 11.92 -15.48 1.39
CA GLN A 174 12.93 -15.41 2.45
C GLN A 174 12.43 -16.20 3.66
N ALA A 175 13.32 -17.02 4.23
CA ALA A 175 13.05 -17.70 5.48
C ALA A 175 13.48 -16.82 6.67
N PHE A 176 12.67 -16.84 7.72
CA PHE A 176 12.90 -16.14 8.97
C PHE A 176 12.85 -17.13 10.13
N GLN A 177 13.67 -16.88 11.12
CA GLN A 177 13.58 -17.53 12.42
C GLN A 177 13.10 -16.50 13.44
N LEU A 178 11.95 -16.79 14.05
CA LEU A 178 11.51 -16.09 15.24
C LEU A 178 12.03 -16.87 16.44
N SER A 179 12.67 -16.19 17.40
CA SER A 179 13.17 -16.85 18.61
C SER A 179 12.64 -16.13 19.83
N VAL A 180 11.93 -16.86 20.68
CA VAL A 180 11.47 -16.44 22.01
C VAL A 180 12.54 -16.85 23.00
N TRP A 181 13.04 -15.90 23.78
CA TRP A 181 14.00 -16.05 24.86
C TRP A 181 13.27 -15.69 26.15
N ALA A 182 13.07 -16.66 27.03
CA ALA A 182 12.24 -16.47 28.22
C ALA A 182 12.97 -16.89 29.51
N PRO A 183 12.67 -16.22 30.65
CA PRO A 183 13.28 -16.51 31.95
C PRO A 183 12.61 -17.68 32.69
N SER A 184 11.55 -18.26 32.13
CA SER A 184 10.89 -19.46 32.66
C SER A 184 10.21 -20.25 31.53
N PRO A 185 9.97 -21.57 31.72
CA PRO A 185 9.27 -22.38 30.73
C PRO A 185 7.80 -21.96 30.57
N GLU A 186 7.14 -21.49 31.63
CA GLU A 186 5.76 -20.99 31.56
C GLU A 186 5.67 -19.73 30.71
N ALA A 187 6.63 -18.80 30.88
CA ALA A 187 6.71 -17.60 30.05
C ALA A 187 6.99 -17.95 28.58
N ARG A 188 7.92 -18.87 28.31
CA ARG A 188 8.19 -19.38 26.95
C ARG A 188 6.94 -19.95 26.31
N ASP A 189 6.19 -20.77 27.04
CA ASP A 189 5.02 -21.48 26.50
C ASP A 189 3.83 -20.55 26.30
N ALA A 190 3.62 -19.59 27.20
CA ALA A 190 2.58 -18.57 27.05
C ALA A 190 2.84 -17.66 25.84
N ILE A 191 4.06 -17.11 25.71
CA ILE A 191 4.45 -16.29 24.55
C ILE A 191 4.39 -17.13 23.27
N GLY A 192 4.94 -18.35 23.33
CA GLY A 192 4.95 -19.26 22.20
C GLY A 192 3.55 -19.58 21.70
N ARG A 193 2.59 -19.86 22.60
CA ARG A 193 1.18 -20.14 22.24
C ARG A 193 0.48 -18.92 21.65
N ALA A 194 0.75 -17.73 22.18
CA ALA A 194 0.18 -16.49 21.65
C ALA A 194 0.65 -16.22 20.21
N ILE A 195 1.96 -16.39 19.97
CA ILE A 195 2.54 -16.26 18.62
C ILE A 195 2.00 -17.34 17.67
N ASP A 196 1.93 -18.60 18.10
CA ASP A 196 1.43 -19.72 17.28
C ASP A 196 -0.01 -19.46 16.82
N GLY A 197 -0.91 -19.12 17.76
CA GLY A 197 -2.32 -18.85 17.44
C GLY A 197 -2.48 -17.66 16.49
N HIS A 198 -1.68 -16.61 16.68
CA HIS A 198 -1.72 -15.45 15.78
C HIS A 198 -1.14 -15.77 14.39
N LEU A 199 -0.12 -16.62 14.29
CA LEU A 199 0.42 -17.07 13.01
C LEU A 199 -0.57 -17.96 12.25
N ASP A 200 -1.31 -18.81 12.96
CA ASP A 200 -2.33 -19.69 12.37
C ASP A 200 -3.50 -18.90 11.77
N ASP A 201 -3.82 -17.73 12.32
CA ASP A 201 -4.87 -16.83 11.81
C ASP A 201 -4.41 -16.00 10.58
N GLN A 202 -3.12 -16.02 10.23
CA GLN A 202 -2.52 -15.10 9.26
C GLN A 202 -1.90 -15.82 8.05
N ASP A 203 -2.66 -15.90 6.95
CA ASP A 203 -2.14 -16.39 5.66
C ASP A 203 -1.22 -15.37 4.95
N PHE A 204 -1.45 -14.07 5.20
CA PHE A 204 -0.79 -12.97 4.50
C PHE A 204 -0.33 -11.88 5.45
N LEU A 205 0.96 -11.57 5.38
CA LEU A 205 1.57 -10.46 6.08
C LEU A 205 1.36 -9.15 5.28
N PRO A 206 0.65 -8.14 5.81
CA PRO A 206 0.56 -6.84 5.16
C PRO A 206 1.94 -6.16 5.14
N LEU A 207 2.33 -5.59 4.00
CA LEU A 207 3.61 -4.92 3.81
C LEU A 207 3.42 -3.44 3.47
N PRO A 208 4.41 -2.58 3.78
CA PRO A 208 4.42 -1.19 3.35
C PRO A 208 4.21 -1.04 1.84
N GLY A 209 3.35 -0.11 1.45
CA GLY A 209 3.00 0.13 0.04
C GLY A 209 1.80 -0.69 -0.47
N GLY A 210 1.05 -1.33 0.44
CA GLY A 210 -0.24 -1.96 0.12
C GLY A 210 -0.14 -3.33 -0.55
N THR A 211 1.06 -3.91 -0.58
CA THR A 211 1.27 -5.30 -0.99
C THR A 211 1.17 -6.23 0.22
N SER A 212 1.02 -7.53 -0.02
CA SER A 212 1.11 -8.54 1.02
C SER A 212 2.14 -9.61 0.67
N GLY A 213 2.82 -10.14 1.69
CA GLY A 213 3.66 -11.32 1.61
C GLY A 213 2.87 -12.54 2.06
N ARG A 214 2.96 -13.65 1.32
CA ARG A 214 2.35 -14.91 1.78
C ARG A 214 3.21 -15.47 2.91
N LEU A 215 2.60 -15.73 4.05
CA LEU A 215 3.25 -16.37 5.18
C LEU A 215 3.12 -17.89 5.06
N LEU A 216 4.21 -18.60 5.32
CA LEU A 216 4.25 -20.06 5.32
C LEU A 216 4.94 -20.52 6.59
N TYR A 217 4.21 -21.27 7.41
CA TYR A 217 4.76 -21.89 8.60
C TYR A 217 5.68 -23.07 8.23
N GLY A 218 6.88 -23.08 8.79
CA GLY A 218 7.94 -24.06 8.53
C GLY A 218 8.29 -24.94 9.72
N GLY A 219 7.58 -24.82 10.84
CA GLY A 219 7.77 -25.63 12.05
C GLY A 219 8.29 -24.85 13.25
N THR A 220 8.24 -25.50 14.41
CA THR A 220 8.68 -24.98 15.70
C THR A 220 9.61 -25.96 16.37
N SER A 221 10.58 -25.46 17.13
CA SER A 221 11.45 -26.25 17.99
C SER A 221 11.69 -25.54 19.31
N ALA A 222 11.81 -26.27 20.42
CA ALA A 222 12.22 -25.74 21.71
C ALA A 222 13.67 -26.13 22.02
N ASP A 223 14.42 -25.25 22.68
CA ASP A 223 15.78 -25.50 23.15
C ASP A 223 15.92 -25.02 24.60
N ASP A 224 16.06 -26.00 25.50
CA ASP A 224 16.18 -25.77 26.95
C ASP A 224 17.55 -26.19 27.48
N ARG A 225 18.54 -26.37 26.60
CA ARG A 225 19.90 -26.78 27.01
C ARG A 225 20.54 -25.78 27.98
N ALA A 226 20.10 -24.52 27.95
CA ALA A 226 20.56 -23.44 28.81
C ALA A 226 19.73 -23.24 30.09
N MET A 227 18.89 -24.20 30.50
CA MET A 227 18.06 -24.09 31.71
C MET A 227 18.85 -23.78 32.99
N LYS A 228 20.13 -24.18 33.07
CA LYS A 228 21.01 -23.87 34.22
C LYS A 228 21.35 -22.38 34.34
N ALA A 229 21.14 -21.61 33.27
CA ALA A 229 21.30 -20.16 33.22
C ALA A 229 19.94 -19.43 33.24
N SER A 230 18.86 -20.13 33.62
CA SER A 230 17.48 -19.61 33.58
C SER A 230 17.05 -19.11 32.21
N LEU A 231 17.40 -19.85 31.15
CA LEU A 231 17.07 -19.51 29.77
C LEU A 231 16.34 -20.66 29.08
N TRP A 232 15.14 -20.36 28.60
CA TRP A 232 14.27 -21.26 27.85
C TRP A 232 13.96 -20.64 26.49
N ILE A 233 14.17 -21.40 25.41
CA ILE A 233 14.10 -20.87 24.05
C ILE A 233 13.06 -21.62 23.23
N ARG A 234 12.26 -20.90 22.45
CA ARG A 234 11.38 -21.48 21.41
C ARG A 234 11.62 -20.78 20.08
N HIS A 235 11.91 -21.57 19.05
CA HIS A 235 12.10 -21.09 17.69
C HIS A 235 10.90 -21.42 16.81
N PHE A 236 10.51 -20.48 15.97
CA PHE A 236 9.55 -20.65 14.88
C PHE A 236 10.27 -20.39 13.56
N ARG A 237 10.09 -21.27 12.59
CA ARG A 237 10.60 -21.08 11.23
C ARG A 237 9.45 -20.66 10.35
N LEU A 238 9.62 -19.54 9.68
CA LEU A 238 8.63 -18.97 8.78
C LEU A 238 9.29 -18.73 7.43
N THR A 239 8.49 -18.75 6.38
CA THR A 239 8.91 -18.32 5.06
C THR A 239 7.93 -17.29 4.56
N VAL A 240 8.42 -16.13 4.16
CA VAL A 240 7.60 -15.07 3.58
C VAL A 240 7.90 -14.96 2.09
N ASP A 241 6.86 -15.06 1.27
CA ASP A 241 6.92 -14.91 -0.18
C ASP A 241 6.26 -13.60 -0.61
N TYR A 242 7.06 -12.58 -0.94
CA TYR A 242 6.61 -11.20 -1.10
C TYR A 242 7.04 -10.56 -2.43
N PRO A 243 6.18 -9.73 -3.04
CA PRO A 243 6.51 -9.01 -4.26
C PRO A 243 7.23 -7.70 -3.97
N SER A 244 8.24 -7.38 -4.78
CA SER A 244 8.73 -6.01 -4.92
C SER A 244 8.02 -5.36 -6.11
N VAL A 245 7.20 -4.35 -5.83
CA VAL A 245 6.40 -3.66 -6.85
C VAL A 245 6.96 -2.28 -7.20
N GLN A 246 6.82 -1.91 -8.46
CA GLN A 246 6.98 -0.55 -8.95
C GLN A 246 5.59 0.06 -9.17
N THR A 247 5.39 1.31 -8.74
CA THR A 247 4.16 2.06 -9.03
C THR A 247 4.41 3.10 -10.11
N LYS A 248 3.40 3.38 -10.92
CA LYS A 248 3.41 4.47 -11.88
C LYS A 248 2.03 5.08 -11.96
N SER A 249 1.97 6.41 -12.00
CA SER A 249 0.73 7.13 -12.27
C SER A 249 0.51 7.27 -13.77
N PHE A 250 -0.74 7.15 -14.18
CA PHE A 250 -1.20 7.31 -15.54
C PHE A 250 -2.40 8.25 -15.54
N GLN A 251 -2.48 9.10 -16.57
CA GLN A 251 -3.62 9.98 -16.76
C GLN A 251 -4.76 9.21 -17.44
N GLN A 252 -6.00 9.50 -17.04
CA GLN A 252 -7.17 8.98 -17.74
C GLN A 252 -7.38 9.75 -19.04
N ALA A 253 -7.62 9.03 -20.14
CA ALA A 253 -8.06 9.65 -21.38
C ALA A 253 -9.53 10.10 -21.21
N LEU A 254 -9.79 11.40 -21.34
CA LEU A 254 -11.15 11.95 -21.25
C LEU A 254 -11.92 11.77 -22.56
N PHE A 255 -11.32 12.16 -23.69
CA PHE A 255 -11.92 12.07 -25.01
C PHE A 255 -10.89 11.45 -25.98
N PRO A 256 -11.03 10.16 -26.34
CA PRO A 256 -10.17 9.56 -27.35
C PRO A 256 -10.60 10.06 -28.73
N GLU A 257 -9.67 10.64 -29.49
CA GLU A 257 -9.86 11.05 -30.88
C GLU A 257 -8.92 10.26 -31.78
N VAL A 258 -9.41 9.80 -32.93
CA VAL A 258 -8.62 9.15 -33.98
C VAL A 258 -8.64 10.06 -35.19
N ALA A 259 -7.51 10.69 -35.49
CA ALA A 259 -7.34 11.43 -36.74
C ALA A 259 -7.02 10.44 -37.86
N VAL A 260 -7.99 10.23 -38.78
CA VAL A 260 -7.72 9.57 -40.06
C VAL A 260 -7.33 10.68 -41.03
N ASN A 261 -6.10 10.65 -41.56
CA ASN A 261 -5.55 11.67 -42.45
C ASN A 261 -6.55 12.06 -43.56
N SER A 262 -7.10 13.26 -43.50
CA SER A 262 -7.72 13.92 -44.64
C SER A 262 -6.61 14.32 -45.61
N ALA A 263 -6.69 13.84 -46.85
CA ALA A 263 -5.75 14.23 -47.91
C ALA A 263 -5.75 15.77 -48.08
N PRO A 264 -4.58 16.41 -48.29
CA PRO A 264 -4.54 17.85 -48.53
C PRO A 264 -5.30 18.17 -49.83
N PRO A 265 -6.05 19.29 -49.89
CA PRO A 265 -6.74 19.70 -51.11
C PRO A 265 -5.71 19.98 -52.21
N LEU A 266 -5.90 19.36 -53.37
CA LEU A 266 -5.15 19.69 -54.58
C LEU A 266 -5.40 21.17 -54.90
N ILE A 267 -4.35 21.97 -54.86
CA ILE A 267 -4.35 23.37 -55.32
C ILE A 267 -4.59 23.35 -56.83
N PRO A 268 -5.47 24.22 -57.38
CA PRO A 268 -5.84 24.24 -58.80
C PRO A 268 -4.68 24.53 -59.75
#